data_AF-A0AAU7V4E6-F1
#
_entry.id   AF-A0AAU7V4E6-F1
#
_cell.length_a   1.000
_cell.length_b   1.000
_cell.length_c   1.000
_cell.angle_alpha   90.00
_cell.angle_beta   90.00
_cell.angle_gamma   90.00
#
_symmetry.space_group_name_H-M   'P 1'
#
loop_
_entity.id
_entity.type
_entity.pdbx_description
1 polymer ?
#
loop_
_entity_poly.entity_id
_entity_poly.type
_entity_poly.pdbx_seq_one_letter_code
_entity_poly.pdbx_strand_id
1 'polypeptide(L)'
;MREIYAEEKRRREARQARAARIRKQAAELADEHAVAAREQVARVRAETGEGPTWRELAAALGVKGPLASAMIDALHRRGALSSTKEPRSLSVTPEWMPPSDR
;
A
#
# COMPACT_ATOMS: atom_id res chain seq x y z
N MET A 1 4.10 -7.26 -39.77
CA MET A 1 3.86 -8.19 -38.64
C MET A 1 4.99 -8.20 -37.61
N ARG A 2 6.25 -8.53 -37.93
CA ARG A 2 7.36 -8.58 -36.95
C ARG A 2 7.59 -7.29 -36.15
N GLU A 3 7.39 -6.14 -36.78
CA GLU A 3 7.65 -4.82 -36.19
C GLU A 3 6.58 -4.41 -35.15
N ILE A 4 5.30 -4.77 -35.39
CA ILE A 4 4.19 -4.57 -34.45
C ILE A 4 4.41 -5.41 -33.18
N TYR A 5 4.84 -6.67 -33.31
CA TYR A 5 5.17 -7.52 -32.15
C TYR A 5 6.33 -6.96 -31.33
N ALA A 6 7.37 -6.43 -31.98
CA ALA A 6 8.51 -5.83 -31.29
C ALA A 6 8.13 -4.55 -30.54
N GLU A 7 7.24 -3.72 -31.11
CA GLU A 7 6.72 -2.53 -30.44
C GLU A 7 5.80 -2.87 -29.25
N GLU A 8 4.88 -3.83 -29.41
CA GLU A 8 4.04 -4.29 -28.31
C GLU A 8 4.87 -4.87 -27.16
N LYS A 9 5.90 -5.66 -27.48
CA LYS A 9 6.82 -6.21 -26.48
C LYS A 9 7.51 -5.10 -25.70
N ARG A 10 8.08 -4.10 -26.38
CA ARG A 10 8.72 -2.93 -25.72
C ARG A 10 7.75 -2.16 -24.84
N ARG A 11 6.51 -1.95 -25.28
CA ARG A 11 5.46 -1.28 -24.48
C ARG A 11 5.11 -2.09 -23.23
N ARG A 12 5.00 -3.41 -23.34
CA ARG A 12 4.75 -4.31 -22.19
C ARG A 12 5.91 -4.27 -21.20
N GLU A 13 7.14 -4.38 -21.68
CA GLU A 13 8.34 -4.33 -20.84
C GLU A 13 8.46 -2.99 -20.11
N ALA A 14 8.22 -1.86 -20.79
CA ALA A 14 8.23 -0.53 -20.17
C ALA A 14 7.15 -0.38 -19.08
N ARG A 15 5.94 -0.91 -19.31
CA ARG A 15 4.87 -0.93 -18.30
C ARG A 15 5.24 -1.79 -17.10
N GLN A 16 5.82 -2.97 -17.34
CA GLN A 16 6.27 -3.87 -16.27
C GLN A 16 7.40 -3.24 -15.46
N ALA A 17 8.38 -2.60 -16.10
CA ALA A 17 9.47 -1.90 -15.43
C ALA A 17 8.95 -0.73 -14.58
N ARG A 18 7.96 0.03 -15.08
CA ARG A 18 7.30 1.08 -14.31
C ARG A 18 6.54 0.50 -13.10
N ALA A 19 5.78 -0.56 -13.29
CA ALA A 19 5.06 -1.23 -12.20
C ALA A 19 6.02 -1.80 -11.14
N ALA A 20 7.15 -2.37 -11.55
CA ALA A 20 8.18 -2.88 -10.64
C ALA A 20 8.80 -1.76 -9.80
N ARG A 21 9.13 -0.62 -10.42
CA ARG A 21 9.63 0.57 -9.71
C ARG A 21 8.63 1.10 -8.69
N ILE A 22 7.36 1.23 -9.08
CA ILE A 22 6.28 1.66 -8.18
C ILE A 22 6.15 0.69 -7.00
N ARG A 23 6.17 -0.62 -7.25
CA ARG A 23 6.08 -1.63 -6.17
C ARG A 23 7.27 -1.56 -5.21
N LYS A 24 8.48 -1.31 -5.72
CA LYS A 24 9.67 -1.15 -4.87
C LYS A 24 9.56 0.07 -3.98
N GLN A 25 9.26 1.24 -4.56
CA GLN A 25 9.06 2.48 -3.81
C GLN A 25 7.92 2.38 -2.80
N ALA A 26 6.81 1.74 -3.18
CA ALA A 26 5.68 1.53 -2.30
C ALA A 26 6.01 0.58 -1.15
N ALA A 27 6.87 -0.43 -1.39
CA ALA A 27 7.36 -1.29 -0.33
C ALA A 27 8.21 -0.49 0.66
N GLU A 28 9.17 0.32 0.19
CA GLU A 28 9.99 1.18 1.05
C GLU A 28 9.11 2.13 1.90
N LEU A 29 8.16 2.84 1.27
CA LEU A 29 7.21 3.70 1.97
C LEU A 29 6.37 2.94 3.00
N ALA A 30 5.94 1.72 2.69
CA ALA A 30 5.16 0.94 3.64
C ALA A 30 6.01 0.37 4.80
N ASP A 31 7.34 0.30 4.68
CA ASP A 31 8.20 0.02 5.84
C ASP A 31 8.31 1.28 6.70
N GLU A 32 8.62 2.43 6.08
CA GLU A 32 8.73 3.74 6.75
C GLU A 32 7.44 4.13 7.49
N HIS A 33 6.28 3.90 6.88
CA HIS A 33 4.98 4.29 7.42
C HIS A 33 4.26 3.19 8.19
N ALA A 34 4.85 2.00 8.40
CA ALA A 34 4.14 0.87 8.99
C ALA A 34 3.53 1.19 10.37
N VAL A 35 4.32 1.83 11.24
CA VAL A 35 3.89 2.23 12.59
C VAL A 35 2.85 3.34 12.51
N ALA A 36 3.16 4.43 11.81
CA ALA A 36 2.25 5.58 11.67
C ALA A 36 0.90 5.18 11.03
N ALA A 37 0.91 4.26 10.07
CA ALA A 37 -0.32 3.74 9.45
C ALA A 37 -1.19 2.99 10.46
N ARG A 38 -0.57 2.16 11.32
CA ARG A 38 -1.29 1.43 12.36
C ARG A 38 -1.86 2.37 13.41
N GLU A 39 -1.08 3.33 13.88
CA GLU A 39 -1.54 4.34 14.85
C GLU A 39 -2.73 5.13 14.30
N GLN A 40 -2.66 5.56 13.04
CA GLN A 40 -3.75 6.25 12.36
C GLN A 40 -5.01 5.39 12.29
N VAL A 41 -4.89 4.12 11.89
CA VAL A 41 -6.03 3.20 11.79
C VAL A 41 -6.64 2.93 13.16
N ALA A 42 -5.81 2.68 14.19
CA ALA A 42 -6.26 2.47 15.56
C ALA A 42 -7.00 3.70 16.10
N ARG A 43 -6.47 4.90 15.85
CA ARG A 43 -7.09 6.16 16.25
C ARG A 43 -8.47 6.35 15.59
N VAL A 44 -8.55 6.22 14.27
CA VAL A 44 -9.83 6.37 13.54
C VAL A 44 -10.86 5.33 14.01
N ARG A 45 -10.45 4.10 14.28
CA ARG A 45 -11.34 3.06 14.80
C ARG A 45 -11.80 3.35 16.23
N ALA A 46 -10.95 3.89 17.08
CA ALA A 46 -11.35 4.33 18.43
C ALA A 46 -12.33 5.52 18.38
N GLU A 47 -12.15 6.44 17.43
CA GLU A 47 -12.99 7.63 17.28
C GLU A 47 -14.35 7.34 16.63
N THR A 48 -14.39 6.43 15.66
CA THR A 48 -15.57 6.24 14.78
C THR A 48 -16.22 4.87 14.88
N GLY A 49 -15.56 3.90 15.53
CA GLY A 49 -15.97 2.48 15.52
C GLY A 49 -15.59 1.74 14.24
N GLU A 50 -15.17 2.45 13.19
CA GLU A 50 -14.82 1.92 11.86
C GLU A 50 -13.38 2.24 11.49
N GLY A 51 -12.81 1.49 10.54
CA GLY A 51 -11.52 1.80 9.96
C GLY A 51 -11.58 2.97 8.98
N PRO A 52 -10.44 3.61 8.65
CA PRO A 52 -10.39 4.53 7.52
C PRO A 52 -10.57 3.77 6.20
N THR A 53 -10.91 4.48 5.14
CA THR A 53 -10.68 4.01 3.77
C THR A 53 -9.19 4.06 3.43
N TRP A 54 -8.77 3.28 2.45
CA TRP A 54 -7.37 3.30 1.98
C TRP A 54 -6.94 4.69 1.48
N ARG A 55 -7.89 5.49 0.95
CA ARG A 55 -7.64 6.87 0.50
C ARG A 55 -7.41 7.82 1.67
N GLU A 56 -8.24 7.75 2.69
CA GLU A 56 -8.09 8.57 3.91
C GLU A 56 -6.78 8.24 4.63
N LEU A 57 -6.43 6.95 4.74
CA LEU A 57 -5.16 6.53 5.32
C LEU A 57 -3.96 7.06 4.52
N ALA A 58 -3.96 6.90 3.19
CA ALA A 58 -2.89 7.41 2.35
C ALA A 58 -2.76 8.94 2.43
N ALA A 59 -3.89 9.66 2.47
CA ALA A 59 -3.90 11.10 2.64
C ALA A 59 -3.32 11.53 3.99
N ALA A 60 -3.64 10.84 5.08
CA ALA A 60 -3.08 11.09 6.41
C ALA A 60 -1.56 10.85 6.47
N LEU A 61 -1.06 9.90 5.67
CA LEU A 61 0.37 9.60 5.54
C LEU A 61 1.07 10.49 4.50
N GLY A 62 0.36 11.41 3.83
CA GLY A 62 0.92 12.28 2.80
C GLY A 62 1.23 11.58 1.47
N VAL A 63 0.83 10.32 1.29
CA VAL A 63 1.12 9.52 0.09
C VAL A 63 0.02 9.66 -0.95
N LYS A 64 0.40 9.98 -2.19
CA LYS A 64 -0.54 10.29 -3.28
C LYS A 64 -0.33 9.42 -4.52
N GLY A 65 -1.36 9.38 -5.36
CA GLY A 65 -1.28 8.79 -6.69
C GLY A 65 -1.05 7.27 -6.68
N PRO A 66 -0.39 6.72 -7.71
CA PRO A 66 -0.19 5.27 -7.86
C PRO A 66 0.56 4.59 -6.72
N LEU A 67 1.34 5.35 -5.93
CA LEU A 67 2.07 4.83 -4.77
C LEU A 67 1.13 4.54 -3.59
N ALA A 68 0.04 5.29 -3.42
CA ALA A 68 -0.89 5.12 -2.31
C ALA A 68 -1.48 3.70 -2.28
N SER A 69 -2.09 3.27 -3.39
CA SER A 69 -2.68 1.93 -3.48
C SER A 69 -1.61 0.84 -3.27
N ALA A 70 -0.47 0.96 -3.95
CA ALA A 70 0.61 -0.02 -3.86
C ALA A 70 1.23 -0.11 -2.46
N MET A 71 1.28 1.02 -1.72
CA MET A 71 1.77 1.07 -0.34
C MET A 71 0.78 0.38 0.60
N ILE A 72 -0.53 0.65 0.45
CA ILE A 72 -1.56 -0.06 1.22
C ILE A 72 -1.51 -1.58 0.96
N ASP A 73 -1.31 -2.00 -0.30
CA ASP A 73 -1.12 -3.42 -0.64
C ASP A 73 0.14 -4.01 0.01
N ALA A 74 1.21 -3.23 0.13
CA ALA A 74 2.42 -3.65 0.83
C ALA A 74 2.20 -3.78 2.34
N LEU A 75 1.47 -2.85 2.97
CA LEU A 75 1.10 -2.94 4.40
C LEU A 75 0.27 -4.19 4.70
N HIS A 76 -0.67 -4.55 3.82
CA HIS A 76 -1.43 -5.79 3.94
C HIS A 76 -0.53 -7.03 3.82
N ARG A 77 0.36 -7.06 2.82
CA ARG A 77 1.26 -8.21 2.60
C ARG A 77 2.26 -8.41 3.75
N ARG A 78 2.62 -7.34 4.44
CA ARG A 78 3.46 -7.39 5.65
C ARG A 78 2.68 -7.76 6.91
N GLY A 79 1.36 -7.92 6.79
CA GLY A 79 0.49 -8.14 7.92
C GLY A 79 0.38 -6.93 8.84
N ALA A 80 0.83 -5.73 8.46
CA ALA A 80 0.73 -4.55 9.31
C ALA A 80 -0.74 -4.11 9.48
N LEU A 81 -1.54 -4.30 8.43
CA LEU A 81 -2.96 -4.00 8.38
C LEU A 81 -3.73 -5.19 7.80
N SER A 82 -5.01 -5.27 8.13
CA SER A 82 -5.98 -6.16 7.51
C SER A 82 -7.22 -5.38 7.07
N SER A 83 -7.93 -5.89 6.06
CA SER A 83 -9.22 -5.34 5.64
C SER A 83 -10.12 -6.46 5.12
N THR A 84 -11.41 -6.22 5.12
CA THR A 84 -12.39 -7.06 4.41
C THR A 84 -12.74 -6.40 3.08
N LYS A 85 -13.74 -6.95 2.37
CA LYS A 85 -14.31 -6.30 1.17
C LYS A 85 -15.23 -5.13 1.49
N GLU A 86 -15.61 -4.97 2.75
CA GLU A 86 -16.49 -3.90 3.18
C GLU A 86 -15.76 -2.56 3.17
N PRO A 87 -16.46 -1.46 2.86
CA PRO A 87 -15.90 -0.13 3.02
C PRO A 87 -15.49 0.10 4.48
N ARG A 88 -14.47 0.92 4.71
CA ARG A 88 -14.06 1.35 6.08
C ARG A 88 -13.72 0.18 7.02
N SER A 89 -13.22 -0.92 6.45
CA SER A 89 -12.87 -2.15 7.20
C SER A 89 -11.40 -2.24 7.61
N LEU A 90 -10.56 -1.25 7.26
CA LEU A 90 -9.13 -1.27 7.61
C LEU A 90 -8.93 -1.38 9.12
N SER A 91 -8.11 -2.32 9.53
CA SER A 91 -7.86 -2.65 10.93
C SER A 91 -6.39 -2.94 11.14
N VAL A 92 -5.91 -2.70 12.36
CA VAL A 92 -4.57 -3.12 12.75
C VAL A 92 -4.56 -4.62 12.97
N THR A 93 -3.48 -5.26 12.56
CA THR A 93 -3.24 -6.68 12.82
C THR A 93 -2.54 -6.84 14.17
N PRO A 94 -3.13 -7.51 15.17
CA PRO A 94 -2.57 -7.57 16.52
C PRO A 94 -1.19 -8.26 16.61
N GLU A 95 -1.00 -9.31 15.82
CA GLU A 95 0.21 -10.15 15.81
C GLU A 95 1.39 -9.55 15.05
N TRP A 96 1.19 -8.40 14.41
CA TRP A 96 2.26 -7.75 13.67
C TRP A 96 3.32 -7.19 14.61
N MET A 97 4.57 -7.57 14.38
CA MET A 97 5.75 -6.98 15.02
C MET A 97 6.43 -6.03 14.04
N PRO A 98 6.86 -4.82 14.49
CA PRO A 98 7.68 -3.96 13.67
C PRO A 98 8.97 -4.70 13.30
N PRO A 99 9.50 -4.50 12.08
CA PRO A 99 10.83 -4.99 11.75
C PRO A 99 11.80 -4.38 12.76
N SER A 100 12.50 -5.22 13.53
CA SER A 100 13.52 -4.76 14.46
C SER A 100 14.51 -3.89 13.70
N ASP A 101 14.72 -2.64 14.16
CA ASP A 101 15.68 -1.71 13.57
C ASP A 101 16.99 -2.46 13.27
N ARG A 102 17.35 -2.52 12.00
CA ARG A 102 18.60 -3.10 11.50
C ARG A 102 19.54 -1.99 11.09
#